data_AF-A0AB39RL56-F1
#
_entry.id   AF-A0AB39RL56-F1
#
_cell.length_a   1.000
_cell.length_b   1.000
_cell.length_c   1.000
_cell.angle_alpha   90.00
_cell.angle_beta   90.00
_cell.angle_gamma   90.00
#
_symmetry.space_group_name_H-M   'P 1'
#
loop_
_entity.id
_entity.type
_entity.pdbx_description
1 polymer ?
#
loop_
_entity_poly.entity_id
_entity_poly.type
_entity_poly.pdbx_seq_one_letter_code
_entity_poly.pdbx_strand_id
1 'polypeptide(L)'
;MSYPATDELSSAEHAFMINATEIDILPGVRGDLEEALASAEPTELTAILLPLIDRGWIEVSRLVPWTAPDDKPGLQPGPSIPRHDLPALLADADNWEYPDDGEWLGRLTLVLTEAGQLIPR
;
A
#
# COMPACT_ATOMS: atom_id res chain seq x y z
N MET A 1 -7.90 13.39 -23.30
CA MET A 1 -7.22 13.45 -21.99
C MET A 1 -5.97 12.62 -22.14
N SER A 2 -4.81 13.27 -22.11
CA SER A 2 -3.54 12.54 -22.02
C SER A 2 -3.38 12.18 -20.56
N TYR A 3 -3.47 10.91 -20.21
CA TYR A 3 -2.95 10.45 -18.92
C TYR A 3 -1.43 10.75 -18.94
N PRO A 4 -0.83 11.25 -17.85
CA PRO A 4 0.62 11.33 -17.79
C PRO A 4 1.15 9.93 -18.08
N ALA A 5 2.03 9.87 -19.09
CA ALA A 5 2.53 8.62 -19.62
C ALA A 5 3.25 7.86 -18.50
N THR A 6 3.00 6.56 -18.44
CA THR A 6 3.66 5.60 -17.54
C THR A 6 5.18 5.55 -17.68
N ASP A 7 5.74 6.26 -18.66
CA ASP A 7 7.18 6.49 -18.83
C ASP A 7 7.83 7.32 -17.69
N GLU A 8 7.06 7.81 -16.71
CA GLU A 8 7.56 8.59 -15.57
C GLU A 8 7.64 7.83 -14.24
N LEU A 9 7.05 6.64 -14.11
CA LEU A 9 7.08 5.89 -12.86
C LEU A 9 8.36 5.06 -12.73
N SER A 10 9.00 5.14 -11.57
CA SER A 10 10.10 4.25 -11.21
C SER A 10 9.61 2.81 -11.00
N SER A 11 10.52 1.82 -11.10
CA SER A 11 10.20 0.42 -10.79
C SER A 11 9.55 0.24 -9.42
N ALA A 12 10.01 1.01 -8.43
CA ALA A 12 9.46 1.00 -7.08
C ALA A 12 8.00 1.51 -7.04
N GLU A 13 7.71 2.62 -7.71
CA GLU A 13 6.35 3.14 -7.81
C GLU A 13 5.42 2.16 -8.52
N HIS A 14 5.89 1.48 -9.57
CA HIS A 14 5.16 0.39 -10.22
C HIS A 14 4.85 -0.76 -9.26
N ALA A 15 5.84 -1.21 -8.46
CA ALA A 15 5.64 -2.28 -7.48
C ALA A 15 4.58 -1.90 -6.44
N PHE A 16 4.62 -0.66 -5.92
CA PHE A 16 3.59 -0.16 -5.00
C PHE A 16 2.19 -0.16 -5.64
N MET A 17 2.06 0.24 -6.90
CA MET A 17 0.78 0.26 -7.63
C MET A 17 0.24 -1.15 -7.89
N ILE A 18 1.11 -2.12 -8.16
CA ILE A 18 0.75 -3.53 -8.34
C ILE A 18 0.23 -4.10 -7.01
N ASN A 19 1.01 -3.95 -5.95
CA ASN A 19 0.64 -4.41 -4.60
C ASN A 19 -0.66 -3.78 -4.09
N ALA A 20 -0.91 -2.51 -4.41
CA ALA A 20 -2.19 -1.84 -4.09
C ALA A 20 -3.41 -2.49 -4.78
N THR A 21 -3.20 -3.19 -5.88
CA THR A 21 -4.25 -3.96 -6.59
C THR A 21 -4.51 -5.29 -5.93
N GLU A 22 -3.47 -5.88 -5.38
CA GLU A 22 -3.50 -7.16 -4.67
C GLU A 22 -3.94 -6.99 -3.22
N ILE A 23 -4.06 -5.74 -2.76
CA ILE A 23 -4.47 -5.36 -1.40
C ILE A 23 -3.41 -5.86 -0.39
N ASP A 24 -2.14 -5.80 -0.77
CA ASP A 24 -1.07 -6.30 0.07
C ASP A 24 -0.84 -5.43 1.31
N ILE A 25 -0.44 -6.10 2.38
CA ILE A 25 0.07 -5.45 3.58
C ILE A 25 1.48 -4.92 3.34
N LEU A 26 1.87 -3.83 4.01
CA LEU A 26 3.18 -3.20 3.80
C LEU A 26 4.39 -4.16 3.86
N PRO A 27 4.44 -5.17 4.75
CA PRO A 27 5.51 -6.18 4.74
C PRO A 27 5.56 -7.02 3.46
N GLY A 28 4.40 -7.33 2.87
CA GLY A 28 4.30 -7.99 1.57
C GLY A 28 4.90 -7.12 0.47
N VAL A 29 4.48 -5.85 0.43
CA VAL A 29 5.02 -4.87 -0.52
C VAL A 29 6.53 -4.73 -0.42
N ARG A 30 7.07 -4.66 0.80
CA ARG A 30 8.52 -4.60 1.04
C ARG A 30 9.24 -5.80 0.42
N GLY A 31 8.67 -6.99 0.51
CA GLY A 31 9.23 -8.21 -0.06
C GLY A 31 9.28 -8.22 -1.59
N ASP A 32 8.42 -7.46 -2.26
CA ASP A 32 8.35 -7.36 -3.72
C ASP A 32 9.22 -6.24 -4.31
N LEU A 33 9.81 -5.40 -3.47
CA LEU A 33 10.74 -4.36 -3.91
C LEU A 33 12.11 -4.97 -4.27
N GLU A 34 12.87 -4.26 -5.10
CA GLU A 34 14.28 -4.61 -5.35
C GLU A 34 15.09 -4.62 -4.03
N GLU A 35 16.12 -5.47 -3.93
CA GLU A 35 16.85 -5.76 -2.68
C GLU A 35 17.28 -4.51 -1.89
N ALA A 36 17.73 -3.47 -2.58
CA ALA A 36 18.14 -2.20 -1.97
C ALA A 36 16.98 -1.48 -1.26
N LEU A 37 15.77 -1.52 -1.83
CA LEU A 37 14.56 -0.93 -1.25
C LEU A 37 13.87 -1.87 -0.27
N ALA A 38 13.90 -3.18 -0.51
CA ALA A 38 13.41 -4.18 0.44
C ALA A 38 14.11 -4.06 1.80
N SER A 39 15.38 -3.65 1.79
CA SER A 39 16.20 -3.41 3.00
C SER A 39 16.26 -1.94 3.42
N ALA A 40 15.56 -1.03 2.74
CA ALA A 40 15.63 0.40 3.01
C ALA A 40 14.86 0.79 4.27
N GLU A 41 15.21 1.93 4.85
CA GLU A 41 14.53 2.45 6.03
C GLU A 41 13.07 2.83 5.68
N PRO A 42 12.12 2.68 6.63
CA PRO A 42 10.72 3.07 6.44
C PRO A 42 10.54 4.49 5.88
N THR A 43 11.40 5.43 6.25
CA THR A 43 11.36 6.81 5.76
C THR A 43 11.67 6.94 4.27
N GLU A 44 12.53 6.08 3.73
CA GLU A 44 12.86 6.06 2.30
C GLU A 44 11.67 5.52 1.49
N LEU A 45 11.05 4.44 1.98
CA LEU A 45 9.84 3.88 1.38
C LEU A 45 8.66 4.87 1.46
N THR A 46 8.53 5.57 2.59
CA THR A 46 7.53 6.63 2.79
C THR A 46 7.68 7.73 1.75
N ALA A 47 8.91 8.14 1.42
CA ALA A 47 9.17 9.19 0.43
C ALA A 47 8.73 8.80 -0.99
N ILE A 48 8.68 7.49 -1.30
CA ILE A 48 8.18 6.96 -2.58
C ILE A 48 6.65 6.84 -2.55
N LEU A 49 6.09 6.36 -1.43
CA LEU A 49 4.66 6.08 -1.31
C LEU A 49 3.81 7.36 -1.26
N LEU A 50 4.25 8.38 -0.51
CA LEU A 50 3.46 9.60 -0.31
C LEU A 50 3.11 10.33 -1.61
N PRO A 51 4.01 10.51 -2.60
CA PRO A 51 3.66 11.06 -3.90
C PRO A 51 2.54 10.32 -4.64
N LEU A 52 2.48 8.98 -4.55
CA LEU A 52 1.41 8.20 -5.18
C LEU A 52 0.05 8.44 -4.50
N ILE A 53 0.07 8.60 -3.18
CA ILE A 53 -1.11 8.95 -2.38
C ILE A 53 -1.54 10.39 -2.66
N ASP A 54 -0.60 11.33 -2.76
CA ASP A 54 -0.88 12.74 -3.05
C ASP A 54 -1.48 12.95 -4.44
N ARG A 55 -1.13 12.08 -5.40
CA ARG A 55 -1.77 12.01 -6.72
C ARG A 55 -3.14 11.32 -6.69
N GLY A 56 -3.51 10.74 -5.55
CA GLY A 56 -4.75 10.00 -5.35
C GLY A 56 -4.79 8.69 -6.12
N TRP A 57 -3.64 8.06 -6.41
CA TRP A 57 -3.59 6.82 -7.18
C TRP A 57 -3.71 5.58 -6.29
N ILE A 58 -3.17 5.66 -5.08
CA ILE A 58 -3.31 4.65 -4.05
C ILE A 58 -3.78 5.29 -2.75
N GLU A 59 -4.34 4.47 -1.88
CA GLU A 59 -4.70 4.79 -0.51
C GLU A 59 -4.04 3.81 0.44
N VAL A 60 -3.87 4.22 1.70
CA VAL A 60 -3.43 3.33 2.78
C VAL A 60 -4.60 3.15 3.73
N SER A 61 -4.96 1.91 4.00
CA SER A 61 -6.05 1.55 4.89
C SER A 61 -5.56 0.59 5.97
N ARG A 62 -6.40 0.34 6.98
CA ARG A 62 -6.22 -0.80 7.88
C ARG A 62 -7.10 -1.96 7.43
N LEU A 63 -6.60 -3.18 7.53
CA LEU A 63 -7.44 -4.36 7.36
C LEU A 63 -8.47 -4.42 8.50
N VAL A 64 -9.75 -4.59 8.14
CA VAL A 64 -10.87 -4.72 9.07
C VAL A 64 -11.61 -6.04 8.82
N PRO A 65 -12.36 -6.54 9.81
CA PRO A 65 -13.16 -7.74 9.63
C PRO A 65 -14.19 -7.54 8.52
N TRP A 66 -14.40 -8.59 7.76
CA TRP A 66 -15.42 -8.67 6.73
C TRP A 66 -16.11 -10.03 6.78
N THR A 67 -17.36 -10.06 6.36
CA THR A 67 -18.12 -11.29 6.18
C THR A 67 -18.48 -11.40 4.72
N ALA A 68 -18.00 -12.46 4.07
CA ALA A 68 -18.30 -12.75 2.68
C ALA A 68 -19.80 -13.06 2.49
N PRO A 69 -20.34 -12.96 1.25
CA PRO A 69 -21.74 -13.30 0.98
C PRO A 69 -22.12 -14.74 1.31
N ASP A 70 -21.14 -15.63 1.51
CA ASP A 70 -21.32 -17.02 1.95
C ASP A 70 -21.12 -17.21 3.48
N ASP A 71 -21.24 -16.14 4.26
CA ASP A 71 -21.08 -16.08 5.72
C ASP A 71 -19.67 -16.44 6.25
N LYS A 72 -18.67 -16.57 5.37
CA LYS A 72 -17.29 -16.82 5.82
C LYS A 72 -16.63 -15.54 6.34
N PRO A 73 -15.92 -15.61 7.48
CA PRO A 73 -15.11 -14.49 7.95
C PRO A 73 -13.92 -14.27 7.00
N GLY A 74 -13.56 -13.02 6.82
CA GLY A 74 -12.40 -12.58 6.07
C GLY A 74 -11.94 -11.20 6.52
N LEU A 75 -11.01 -10.63 5.78
CA LEU A 75 -10.51 -9.27 5.98
C LEU A 75 -10.71 -8.48 4.69
N GLN A 76 -10.92 -7.18 4.84
CA GLN A 76 -10.97 -6.22 3.73
C GLN A 76 -10.30 -4.91 4.15
N PRO A 77 -9.93 -4.05 3.20
CA PRO A 77 -9.55 -2.67 3.52
C PRO A 77 -10.71 -1.94 4.21
N GLY A 78 -10.41 -1.30 5.33
CA GLY A 78 -11.29 -0.35 5.97
C GLY A 78 -11.27 1.03 5.29
N PRO A 79 -11.74 2.07 5.99
CA PRO A 79 -11.62 3.44 5.51
C PRO A 79 -10.15 3.85 5.31
N SER A 80 -9.91 4.65 4.27
CA SER A 80 -8.62 5.27 3.99
C SER A 80 -8.15 6.12 5.17
N ILE A 81 -6.87 5.98 5.52
CA ILE A 81 -6.24 6.72 6.60
C ILE A 81 -6.00 8.17 6.13
N PRO A 82 -6.33 9.18 6.97
CA PRO A 82 -6.11 10.57 6.61
C PRO A 82 -4.64 10.85 6.26
N ARG A 83 -4.42 11.60 5.18
CA ARG A 83 -3.08 11.93 4.67
C ARG A 83 -2.13 12.56 5.70
N HIS A 84 -2.66 13.27 6.69
CA HIS A 84 -1.86 13.91 7.75
C HIS A 84 -1.30 12.92 8.79
N ASP A 85 -1.93 11.75 8.94
CA ASP A 85 -1.49 10.70 9.87
C ASP A 85 -0.44 9.77 9.22
N LEU A 86 -0.44 9.69 7.89
CA LEU A 86 0.40 8.75 7.13
C LEU A 86 1.90 8.89 7.37
N PRO A 87 2.51 10.09 7.42
CA PRO A 87 3.96 10.19 7.63
C PRO A 87 4.43 9.52 8.93
N ALA A 88 3.65 9.64 10.01
CA ALA A 88 3.99 9.03 11.29
C ALA A 88 3.85 7.50 11.25
N LEU A 89 2.76 7.00 10.63
CA LEU A 89 2.49 5.57 10.53
C LEU A 89 3.47 4.86 9.59
N LEU A 90 3.84 5.48 8.47
CA LEU A 90 4.75 4.89 7.48
C LEU A 90 6.22 4.99 7.92
N ALA A 91 6.56 5.91 8.82
CA ALA A 91 7.91 5.98 9.40
C ALA A 91 8.15 4.93 10.51
N ASP A 92 7.09 4.30 11.01
CA ASP A 92 7.17 3.27 12.03
C ASP A 92 7.57 1.91 11.41
N ALA A 93 8.73 1.41 11.81
CA ALA A 93 9.29 0.16 11.29
C ALA A 93 8.39 -1.05 11.55
N ASP A 94 7.64 -1.06 12.66
CA ASP A 94 6.77 -2.19 13.02
C ASP A 94 5.63 -2.39 12.02
N ASN A 95 5.27 -1.35 11.25
CA ASN A 95 4.27 -1.46 10.19
C ASN A 95 4.81 -2.11 8.91
N TRP A 96 6.13 -2.20 8.74
CA TRP A 96 6.80 -2.80 7.58
C TRP A 96 7.31 -4.22 7.82
N GLU A 97 7.18 -4.72 9.05
CA GLU A 97 7.58 -6.08 9.42
C GLU A 97 6.37 -7.01 9.54
N TYR A 98 6.57 -8.28 9.22
CA TYR A 98 5.51 -9.28 9.37
C TYR A 98 5.13 -9.45 10.85
N PRO A 99 3.83 -9.60 11.17
CA PRO A 99 3.39 -9.91 12.52
C PRO A 99 3.97 -11.24 13.03
N ASP A 100 4.54 -11.23 14.24
CA ASP A 100 5.00 -12.46 14.92
C ASP A 100 3.86 -13.45 15.21
N ASP A 101 2.64 -12.94 15.41
CA ASP A 101 1.44 -13.72 15.70
C ASP A 101 0.73 -14.22 14.43
N GLY A 102 1.18 -13.80 13.25
CA GLY A 102 0.56 -14.13 11.96
C GLY A 102 -0.79 -13.45 11.73
N GLU A 103 -1.22 -12.51 12.58
CA GLU A 103 -2.52 -11.84 12.47
C GLU A 103 -2.44 -10.57 11.63
N TRP A 104 -3.31 -10.49 10.62
CA TRP A 104 -3.31 -9.38 9.66
C TRP A 104 -4.31 -8.28 10.03
N LEU A 105 -5.22 -8.57 10.97
CA LEU A 105 -6.23 -7.61 11.42
C LEU A 105 -5.57 -6.31 11.92
N GLY A 106 -6.03 -5.17 11.39
CA GLY A 106 -5.53 -3.85 11.75
C GLY A 106 -4.20 -3.47 11.09
N ARG A 107 -3.55 -4.35 10.33
CA ARG A 107 -2.30 -4.05 9.60
C ARG A 107 -2.56 -3.05 8.46
N LEU A 108 -1.53 -2.27 8.14
CA LEU A 108 -1.59 -1.33 7.03
C LEU A 108 -1.55 -2.08 5.70
N THR A 109 -2.45 -1.72 4.80
CA THR A 109 -2.59 -2.28 3.45
C THR A 109 -2.70 -1.16 2.42
N LEU A 110 -2.25 -1.43 1.20
CA LEU A 110 -2.40 -0.53 0.06
C LEU A 110 -3.67 -0.84 -0.71
N VAL A 111 -4.36 0.20 -1.16
CA VAL A 111 -5.57 0.07 -1.97
C VAL A 111 -5.43 0.91 -3.21
N LEU A 112 -5.63 0.29 -4.37
CA LEU A 112 -5.65 1.01 -5.64
C LEU A 112 -6.97 1.75 -5.80
N THR A 113 -6.90 3.04 -6.08
CA THR A 113 -8.08 3.88 -6.33
C THR A 113 -8.59 3.74 -7.77
N GLU A 114 -9.78 4.27 -8.05
CA GLU A 114 -10.27 4.39 -9.43
C GLU A 114 -9.32 5.20 -10.33
N ALA A 115 -8.71 6.26 -9.81
CA ALA A 115 -7.74 7.05 -10.57
C ALA A 115 -6.46 6.25 -10.87
N GLY A 116 -6.00 5.46 -9.90
CA GLY A 116 -4.86 4.55 -10.07
C GLY A 116 -5.12 3.43 -11.07
N GLN A 117 -6.37 2.94 -11.17
CA GLN A 117 -6.76 1.92 -12.16
C GLN A 117 -6.63 2.42 -13.61
N LEU A 118 -6.76 3.73 -13.83
CA LEU A 118 -6.64 4.34 -15.15
C LEU A 118 -5.18 4.51 -15.60
N ILE A 119 -4.22 4.30 -14.68
CA ILE A 119 -2.80 4.32 -15.00
C ILE A 119 -2.41 2.94 -15.56
N PRO A 120 -1.90 2.86 -16.80
CA PRO A 120 -1.37 1.62 -17.35
C PRO A 120 -0.23 1.10 -16.46
N ARG A 121 -0.05 -0.22 -16.40
CA ARG A 121 0.92 -0.87 -15.52
C ARG A 121 1.83 -1.80 -16.30
#